data_AF-A0A7J9EBL1-F1
#
_entry.id   AF-A0A7J9EBL1-F1
#
_cell.length_a   1.000
_cell.length_b   1.000
_cell.length_c   1.000
_cell.angle_alpha   90.00
_cell.angle_beta   90.00
_cell.angle_gamma   90.00
#
_symmetry.space_group_name_H-M   'P 1'
#
loop_
_entity.id
_entity.type
_entity.pdbx_description
1 polymer ?
#
loop_
_entity_poly.entity_id
_entity_poly.type
_entity_poly.pdbx_seq_one_letter_code
_entity_poly.pdbx_strand_id
1 'polypeptide(L)'
;MIGVAVHRNLLRLIGFCTTPTERLLVYPFMQNLSVAYRLRELKPGEPVLAWPARKRIALGAARGLEYLHEHCNPKIIHRDVKAANVLLDVDFEAVVGDFGLAKLVDVRRTNVTTQVRGTMGHIAPEYLSTGKSSERTDVFGYGIMLLELVTGQRAIDFSRLEDEDDVLLLDHVR
;
A
#
# COMPACT_ATOMS: atom_id res chain seq x y z
N MET A 1 13.95 -11.60 3.48
CA MET A 1 12.47 -11.67 3.49
C MET A 1 11.86 -11.55 2.09
N ILE A 2 12.47 -10.80 1.16
CA ILE A 2 11.81 -10.37 -0.09
C ILE A 2 12.04 -11.30 -1.31
N GLY A 3 12.81 -12.38 -1.16
CA GLY A 3 13.06 -13.36 -2.23
C GLY A 3 12.01 -14.48 -2.34
N VAL A 4 10.94 -14.44 -1.53
CA VAL A 4 9.97 -15.55 -1.40
C VAL A 4 8.69 -15.30 -2.17
N ALA A 5 8.33 -14.04 -2.44
CA ALA A 5 7.12 -13.66 -3.15
C ALA A 5 7.48 -13.07 -4.52
N VAL A 6 7.01 -13.70 -5.59
CA VAL A 6 7.24 -13.24 -6.97
C VAL A 6 5.92 -13.20 -7.71
N HIS A 7 5.45 -12.00 -8.00
CA HIS A 7 4.22 -11.76 -8.72
C HIS A 7 4.35 -10.45 -9.50
N ARG A 8 3.73 -10.35 -10.69
CA ARG A 8 3.84 -9.18 -11.56
C ARG A 8 3.37 -7.87 -10.90
N ASN A 9 2.41 -7.96 -9.97
CA ASN A 9 1.88 -6.81 -9.24
C ASN A 9 2.58 -6.59 -7.88
N LEU A 10 3.77 -7.18 -7.66
CA LEU A 10 4.60 -6.96 -6.48
C LEU A 10 6.00 -6.47 -6.89
N LEU A 11 6.52 -5.48 -6.17
CA LEU A 11 7.82 -4.90 -6.46
C LEU A 11 8.93 -5.89 -6.11
N ARG A 12 9.58 -6.43 -7.14
CA ARG A 12 10.67 -7.40 -6.96
C ARG A 12 11.97 -6.70 -6.58
N LEU A 13 12.58 -7.10 -5.46
CA LEU A 13 13.94 -6.69 -5.14
C LEU A 13 14.92 -7.33 -6.14
N ILE A 14 15.75 -6.49 -6.75
CA ILE A 14 16.83 -6.92 -7.65
C ILE A 14 18.04 -7.36 -6.81
N GLY A 15 18.37 -6.60 -5.78
CA GLY A 15 19.51 -6.87 -4.91
C GLY A 15 19.53 -5.97 -3.69
N PHE A 16 20.52 -6.17 -2.84
CA PHE A 16 20.75 -5.34 -1.66
C PHE A 16 22.25 -5.12 -1.48
N CYS A 17 22.61 -4.03 -0.81
CA CYS A 17 23.98 -3.78 -0.35
C CYS A 17 23.97 -3.61 1.17
N THR A 18 25.00 -4.13 1.81
CA THR A 18 25.18 -4.03 3.25
C THR A 18 26.63 -3.71 3.54
N THR A 19 26.87 -2.53 4.11
CA THR A 19 28.16 -2.08 4.60
C THR A 19 28.09 -1.95 6.13
N PRO A 20 29.17 -1.62 6.85
CA PRO A 20 29.06 -1.34 8.29
C PRO A 20 28.08 -0.20 8.62
N THR A 21 27.97 0.81 7.74
CA THR A 21 27.20 2.04 7.97
C THR A 21 25.86 2.08 7.25
N GLU A 22 25.70 1.32 6.16
CA GLU A 22 24.55 1.46 5.26
C GLU A 22 23.87 0.13 4.97
N ARG A 23 22.57 0.22 4.69
CA ARG A 23 21.74 -0.86 4.16
C ARG A 23 20.96 -0.28 2.99
N LEU A 24 21.16 -0.83 1.80
CA LEU A 24 20.55 -0.34 0.56
C LEU A 24 19.75 -1.47 -0.08
N LEU A 25 18.61 -1.12 -0.67
CA LEU A 25 17.75 -2.02 -1.42
C LEU A 25 17.63 -1.52 -2.85
N VAL A 26 17.78 -2.41 -3.83
CA VAL A 26 17.75 -2.08 -5.25
C VAL A 26 16.49 -2.67 -5.88
N TYR A 27 15.70 -1.81 -6.51
CA TYR A 27 14.43 -2.15 -7.15
C TYR A 27 14.42 -1.68 -8.61
N PRO A 28 13.58 -2.27 -9.47
CA PRO A 28 13.31 -1.69 -10.78
C PRO A 28 12.72 -0.28 -10.60
N PHE A 29 13.17 0.66 -11.43
CA PHE A 29 12.62 1.99 -11.45
C PHE A 29 11.22 1.98 -12.08
N MET A 30 10.26 2.60 -11.40
CA MET A 30 8.87 2.69 -11.81
C MET A 30 8.62 4.05 -12.45
N GLN A 31 8.52 4.08 -13.79
CA GLN A 31 8.56 5.30 -14.60
C GLN A 31 7.41 6.26 -14.30
N ASN A 32 6.25 5.72 -13.92
CA ASN A 32 5.06 6.50 -13.59
C ASN A 32 4.92 6.76 -12.09
N LEU A 33 5.97 6.50 -11.30
CA LEU A 33 6.08 6.75 -9.86
C LEU A 33 4.93 6.09 -9.08
N SER A 34 4.48 6.69 -7.98
CA SER A 34 3.40 6.14 -7.15
C SER A 34 2.02 6.59 -7.61
N VAL A 35 0.99 5.83 -7.23
CA VAL A 35 -0.41 6.25 -7.42
C VAL A 35 -0.66 7.58 -6.71
N ALA A 36 -0.13 7.78 -5.51
CA ALA A 36 -0.22 9.06 -4.81
C ALA A 36 0.37 10.22 -5.64
N TYR A 37 1.53 10.03 -6.27
CA TYR A 37 2.12 11.04 -7.13
C TYR A 37 1.18 11.42 -8.28
N ARG A 38 0.64 10.40 -8.96
CA ARG A 38 -0.24 10.56 -10.12
C ARG A 38 -1.65 11.06 -9.80
N LEU A 39 -2.00 11.15 -8.52
CA LEU A 39 -3.26 11.74 -8.05
C LEU A 39 -3.11 13.21 -7.65
N ARG A 40 -1.98 13.60 -7.05
CA ARG A 40 -1.89 14.89 -6.34
C ARG A 40 -0.54 15.63 -6.38
N GLU A 41 0.51 15.06 -6.96
CA GLU A 41 1.86 15.67 -6.99
C GLU A 41 2.40 15.86 -8.42
N LEU A 42 1.50 15.81 -9.40
CA LEU A 42 1.80 15.96 -10.83
C LEU A 42 2.50 17.29 -11.13
N LYS A 43 3.49 17.25 -12.02
CA LYS A 43 4.06 18.47 -12.58
C LYS A 43 3.08 19.13 -13.56
N PRO A 44 3.17 20.46 -13.76
CA PRO A 44 2.39 21.14 -14.79
C PRO A 44 2.54 20.46 -16.16
N GLY A 45 1.42 20.13 -16.79
CA GLY A 45 1.37 19.46 -18.09
C GLY A 45 1.36 17.92 -18.03
N GLU A 46 1.54 17.30 -16.87
CA GLU A 46 1.36 15.86 -16.75
C GLU A 46 -0.14 15.48 -16.68
N PRO A 47 -0.60 14.45 -17.42
CA PRO A 47 -1.99 14.05 -17.41
C PRO A 47 -2.35 13.37 -16.08
N VAL A 48 -3.54 13.63 -15.55
CA VAL A 48 -4.10 12.88 -14.41
C VAL A 48 -4.46 11.45 -14.80
N LEU A 49 -4.54 10.54 -13.82
CA LEU A 49 -5.05 9.19 -14.06
C LEU A 49 -6.52 9.22 -14.48
N ALA A 50 -6.78 8.82 -15.73
CA ALA A 50 -8.13 8.60 -16.23
C ALA A 50 -8.81 7.43 -15.50
N TRP A 51 -10.13 7.46 -15.41
CA TRP A 51 -10.92 6.47 -14.69
C TRP A 51 -10.64 5.00 -15.08
N PRO A 52 -10.48 4.64 -16.38
CA PRO A 52 -10.12 3.27 -16.75
C PRO A 52 -8.78 2.82 -16.16
N ALA A 53 -7.78 3.72 -16.09
CA ALA A 53 -6.48 3.42 -15.48
C ALA A 53 -6.63 3.20 -13.97
N ARG A 54 -7.41 4.04 -13.28
CA ARG A 54 -7.70 3.87 -11.85
C ARG A 54 -8.30 2.50 -11.53
N LYS A 55 -9.24 2.02 -12.35
CA LYS A 55 -9.81 0.67 -12.21
C LYS A 55 -8.78 -0.45 -12.43
N ARG A 56 -7.89 -0.31 -13.42
CA ARG A 56 -6.80 -1.28 -13.64
C ARG A 56 -5.83 -1.31 -12.46
N ILE A 57 -5.49 -0.14 -11.91
CA ILE A 57 -4.61 -0.01 -10.75
C ILE A 57 -5.23 -0.71 -9.54
N ALA A 58 -6.51 -0.44 -9.24
CA ALA A 58 -7.24 -1.10 -8.16
C ALA A 58 -7.21 -2.63 -8.29
N LEU A 59 -7.42 -3.16 -9.49
CA LEU A 59 -7.39 -4.59 -9.78
C LEU A 59 -5.97 -5.18 -9.64
N GLY A 60 -4.96 -4.49 -10.17
CA GLY A 60 -3.56 -4.93 -10.08
C GLY A 60 -3.07 -4.99 -8.64
N ALA A 61 -3.35 -3.95 -7.84
CA ALA A 61 -3.03 -3.94 -6.42
C ALA A 61 -3.74 -5.07 -5.65
N ALA A 62 -5.03 -5.31 -5.92
CA ALA A 62 -5.77 -6.41 -5.29
C ALA A 62 -5.16 -7.79 -5.61
N ARG A 63 -4.76 -8.03 -6.86
CA ARG A 63 -4.07 -9.28 -7.26
C ARG A 63 -2.73 -9.44 -6.54
N GLY A 64 -2.00 -8.35 -6.34
CA GLY A 64 -0.77 -8.37 -5.53
C GLY A 64 -1.04 -8.79 -4.09
N LEU A 65 -2.04 -8.19 -3.44
CA LEU A 65 -2.40 -8.50 -2.05
C LEU A 65 -2.95 -9.93 -1.88
N GLU A 66 -3.83 -10.37 -2.78
CA GLU A 66 -4.32 -11.75 -2.80
C GLU A 66 -3.17 -12.76 -2.90
N TYR A 67 -2.18 -12.51 -3.77
CA TYR A 67 -1.01 -13.36 -3.87
C TYR A 67 -0.22 -13.45 -2.54
N LEU A 68 -0.07 -12.33 -1.82
CA LEU A 68 0.59 -12.31 -0.52
C LEU A 68 -0.17 -13.12 0.55
N HIS A 69 -1.50 -13.05 0.53
CA HIS A 69 -2.36 -13.65 1.56
C HIS A 69 -2.61 -15.14 1.33
N GLU A 70 -2.88 -15.53 0.08
CA GLU A 70 -3.41 -16.86 -0.27
C GLU A 70 -2.38 -17.77 -0.94
N HIS A 71 -1.37 -17.19 -1.60
CA HIS A 71 -0.44 -17.96 -2.45
C HIS A 71 1.00 -18.02 -1.90
N CYS A 72 1.32 -17.23 -0.87
CA CYS A 72 2.61 -17.30 -0.18
C CYS A 72 2.54 -18.27 1.01
N ASN A 73 3.61 -19.04 1.21
CA ASN A 73 3.79 -19.87 2.40
C ASN A 73 5.18 -19.65 3.01
N PRO A 74 5.30 -19.01 4.19
CA PRO A 74 4.22 -18.45 5.01
C PRO A 74 3.46 -17.29 4.34
N LYS A 75 2.20 -17.07 4.73
CA LYS A 75 1.41 -15.91 4.25
C LYS A 75 2.10 -14.61 4.66
N ILE A 76 1.94 -13.56 3.86
CA ILE A 76 2.61 -12.28 4.06
C ILE A 76 1.56 -11.21 4.29
N ILE A 77 1.60 -10.54 5.44
CA ILE A 77 0.79 -9.35 5.70
C ILE A 77 1.64 -8.12 5.40
N HIS A 78 1.17 -7.23 4.52
CA HIS A 78 1.88 -6.05 4.04
C HIS A 78 2.02 -4.98 5.14
N ARG A 79 0.91 -4.68 5.83
CA ARG A 79 0.74 -3.69 6.92
C ARG A 79 0.88 -2.21 6.55
N ASP A 80 1.22 -1.88 5.31
CA ASP A 80 1.30 -0.48 4.86
C ASP A 80 0.70 -0.27 3.46
N VAL A 81 -0.52 -0.76 3.24
CA VAL A 81 -1.24 -0.60 1.97
C VAL A 81 -1.79 0.83 1.88
N LYS A 82 -1.32 1.60 0.89
CA LYS A 82 -1.71 3.00 0.63
C LYS A 82 -1.32 3.43 -0.79
N ALA A 83 -1.90 4.51 -1.32
CA ALA A 83 -1.60 4.97 -2.68
C ALA A 83 -0.11 5.30 -2.91
N ALA A 84 0.63 5.69 -1.86
CA ALA A 84 2.07 5.97 -1.97
C ALA A 84 2.93 4.70 -2.15
N ASN A 85 2.43 3.54 -1.72
CA ASN A 85 3.15 2.26 -1.80
C ASN A 85 2.70 1.41 -2.99
N VAL A 86 1.79 1.91 -3.83
CA VAL A 86 1.50 1.31 -5.13
C VAL A 86 2.23 2.12 -6.20
N LEU A 87 3.22 1.50 -6.83
CA LEU A 87 3.99 2.08 -7.92
C LEU A 87 3.41 1.69 -9.27
N LEU A 88 3.79 2.44 -10.30
CA LEU A 88 3.28 2.29 -11.66
C LEU A 88 4.45 2.12 -12.63
N ASP A 89 4.44 1.00 -13.34
CA ASP A 89 5.38 0.75 -14.43
C ASP A 89 5.07 1.63 -15.66
N VAL A 90 5.83 1.45 -16.74
CA VAL A 90 5.67 2.20 -18.00
C VAL A 90 4.25 2.15 -18.59
N ASP A 91 3.51 1.07 -18.36
CA ASP A 91 2.17 0.83 -18.91
C ASP A 91 1.05 1.25 -17.94
N PHE A 92 1.40 1.90 -16.82
CA PHE A 92 0.50 2.22 -15.72
C PHE A 92 -0.10 0.99 -15.03
N GLU A 93 0.60 -0.14 -15.05
CA GLU A 93 0.22 -1.32 -14.28
C GLU A 93 0.69 -1.18 -12.83
N ALA A 94 -0.19 -1.59 -11.90
CA ALA A 94 0.05 -1.43 -10.47
C ALA A 94 1.04 -2.48 -9.94
N VAL A 95 2.03 -2.00 -9.18
CA VAL A 95 3.04 -2.81 -8.51
C VAL A 95 3.09 -2.41 -7.04
N VAL A 96 2.63 -3.29 -6.15
CA VAL A 96 2.67 -3.06 -4.69
C VAL A 96 4.11 -3.14 -4.21
N GLY A 97 4.59 -2.09 -3.57
CA GLY A 97 5.94 -1.96 -3.05
C GLY A 97 5.97 -1.58 -1.56
N ASP A 98 7.18 -1.36 -1.06
CA ASP A 98 7.49 -1.11 0.35
C ASP A 98 7.03 -2.21 1.32
N PHE A 99 7.81 -3.28 1.35
CA PHE A 99 7.65 -4.39 2.30
C PHE A 99 8.40 -4.17 3.61
N GLY A 100 8.80 -2.93 3.95
CA GLY A 100 9.57 -2.63 5.16
C GLY A 100 8.82 -2.99 6.45
N LEU A 101 7.49 -2.98 6.39
CA LEU A 101 6.61 -3.39 7.48
C LEU A 101 6.04 -4.79 7.29
N ALA A 102 6.35 -5.53 6.23
CA ALA A 102 5.72 -6.82 5.99
C ALA A 102 6.00 -7.84 7.11
N LYS A 103 5.06 -8.76 7.35
CA LYS A 103 5.17 -9.81 8.36
C LYS A 103 4.80 -11.17 7.79
N LEU A 104 5.68 -12.16 8.01
CA LEU A 104 5.42 -13.57 7.71
C LEU A 104 4.55 -14.18 8.81
N VAL A 105 3.46 -14.83 8.43
CA VAL A 105 2.53 -15.49 9.35
C VAL A 105 2.28 -16.91 8.85
N ASP A 106 2.27 -17.88 9.78
CA ASP A 106 1.92 -19.26 9.47
C ASP A 106 0.50 -19.31 8.89
N VAL A 107 0.29 -20.04 7.80
CA VAL A 107 -1.01 -20.18 7.13
C VAL A 107 -2.12 -20.70 8.05
N ARG A 108 -1.77 -21.41 9.13
CA ARG A 108 -2.71 -21.90 10.15
C ARG A 108 -3.15 -20.83 11.15
N ARG A 109 -2.48 -19.68 11.19
CA ARG A 109 -2.79 -18.57 12.10
C ARG A 109 -3.67 -17.54 11.42
N THR A 110 -4.65 -17.05 12.18
CA THR A 110 -5.59 -16.01 11.74
C THR A 110 -5.07 -14.59 11.97
N ASN A 111 -4.08 -14.42 12.85
CA ASN A 111 -3.50 -13.13 13.18
C ASN A 111 -2.09 -13.28 13.78
N VAL A 112 -1.38 -12.16 13.84
CA VAL A 112 -0.09 -12.03 14.49
C VAL A 112 -0.12 -10.84 15.45
N THR A 113 0.21 -11.08 16.72
CA THR A 113 0.47 -10.00 17.68
C THR A 113 1.80 -9.34 17.34
N THR A 114 1.77 -8.03 17.09
CA THR A 114 2.95 -7.27 16.72
C THR A 114 2.76 -5.80 17.09
N GLN A 115 3.86 -5.06 17.26
CA GLN A 115 3.77 -3.61 17.44
C GLN A 115 2.95 -2.99 16.30
N VAL A 116 2.00 -2.13 16.67
CA VAL A 116 1.20 -1.33 15.73
C VAL A 116 2.14 -0.43 14.94
N ARG A 117 2.17 -0.64 13.62
CA ARG A 117 2.94 0.13 12.65
C ARG A 117 2.11 0.25 11.37
N GLY A 118 2.34 1.31 10.62
CA GLY A 118 1.62 1.61 9.38
C GLY A 118 1.37 3.12 9.28
N THR A 119 0.64 3.51 8.24
CA THR A 119 0.30 4.92 8.01
C THR A 119 -1.05 5.26 8.64
N MET A 120 -1.08 6.31 9.46
CA MET A 120 -2.32 6.78 10.09
C MET A 120 -3.37 7.10 9.01
N GLY A 121 -4.61 6.65 9.23
CA GLY A 121 -5.68 6.69 8.23
C GLY A 121 -5.84 5.40 7.42
N HIS A 122 -4.79 4.57 7.32
CA HIS A 122 -4.83 3.25 6.68
C HIS A 122 -4.78 2.08 7.67
N ILE A 123 -4.51 2.34 8.95
CA ILE A 123 -4.45 1.31 9.99
C ILE A 123 -5.89 0.94 10.40
N ALA A 124 -6.20 -0.35 10.31
CA ALA A 124 -7.50 -0.89 10.72
C ALA A 124 -7.76 -0.69 12.22
N PRO A 125 -9.01 -0.38 12.63
CA PRO A 125 -9.35 -0.05 14.02
C PRO A 125 -9.12 -1.22 14.99
N GLU A 126 -9.34 -2.46 14.55
CA GLU A 126 -9.03 -3.66 15.33
C GLU A 126 -7.53 -3.84 15.55
N TYR A 127 -6.70 -3.40 14.61
CA TYR A 127 -5.25 -3.45 14.77
C TYR A 127 -4.77 -2.41 15.78
N LEU A 128 -5.30 -1.18 15.72
CA LEU A 128 -5.01 -0.12 16.69
C LEU A 128 -5.35 -0.53 18.13
N SER A 129 -6.50 -1.17 18.31
CA SER A 129 -7.01 -1.55 19.64
C SER A 129 -6.37 -2.82 20.20
N THR A 130 -6.08 -3.82 19.37
CA THR A 130 -5.64 -5.15 19.85
C THR A 130 -4.16 -5.43 19.63
N GLY A 131 -3.47 -4.65 18.79
CA GLY A 131 -2.10 -4.95 18.34
C GLY A 131 -2.00 -6.23 17.49
N LYS A 132 -3.13 -6.76 16.99
CA LYS A 132 -3.17 -7.94 16.15
C LYS A 132 -3.34 -7.54 14.69
N SER A 133 -2.37 -7.91 13.86
CA SER A 133 -2.43 -7.74 12.41
C SER A 133 -2.88 -9.04 11.73
N SER A 134 -3.63 -8.92 10.64
CA SER A 134 -4.13 -10.04 9.82
C SER A 134 -4.28 -9.63 8.36
N GLU A 135 -4.61 -10.56 7.47
CA GLU A 135 -4.99 -10.21 6.09
C GLU A 135 -6.11 -9.17 6.02
N ARG A 136 -7.05 -9.17 6.99
CA ARG A 136 -8.15 -8.20 7.06
C ARG A 136 -7.65 -6.77 7.30
N THR A 137 -6.51 -6.62 7.98
CA THR A 137 -5.92 -5.30 8.21
C THR A 137 -5.34 -4.71 6.92
N ASP A 138 -4.84 -5.54 6.00
CA ASP A 138 -4.46 -5.12 4.65
C ASP A 138 -5.70 -4.81 3.79
N VAL A 139 -6.79 -5.58 3.94
CA VAL A 139 -8.06 -5.32 3.24
C VAL A 139 -8.65 -3.96 3.63
N PHE A 140 -8.59 -3.59 4.91
CA PHE A 140 -8.98 -2.25 5.36
C PHE A 140 -8.11 -1.17 4.69
N GLY A 141 -6.78 -1.30 4.74
CA GLY A 141 -5.87 -0.37 4.09
C GLY A 141 -6.08 -0.26 2.57
N TYR A 142 -6.41 -1.38 1.91
CA TYR A 142 -6.80 -1.41 0.50
C TYR A 142 -8.10 -0.62 0.25
N GLY A 143 -9.11 -0.74 1.13
CA GLY A 143 -10.33 0.07 1.05
C GLY A 143 -10.04 1.57 1.11
N ILE A 144 -9.17 2.00 2.04
CA ILE A 144 -8.74 3.40 2.12
C ILE A 144 -7.98 3.82 0.86
N MET A 145 -7.08 2.97 0.35
CA MET A 145 -6.37 3.22 -0.90
C MET A 145 -7.33 3.37 -2.09
N LEU A 146 -8.42 2.59 -2.16
CA LEU A 146 -9.45 2.77 -3.17
C LEU A 146 -10.14 4.13 -3.05
N LEU A 147 -10.39 4.58 -1.82
CA LEU A 147 -10.96 5.90 -1.61
C LEU A 147 -9.99 7.01 -2.06
N GLU A 148 -8.69 6.91 -1.74
CA GLU A 148 -7.66 7.81 -2.30
C GLU A 148 -7.67 7.80 -3.84
N LEU A 149 -7.82 6.62 -4.44
CA LEU A 149 -7.93 6.44 -5.90
C LEU A 149 -9.15 7.14 -6.48
N VAL A 150 -10.30 7.10 -5.81
CA VAL A 150 -11.54 7.73 -6.31
C VAL A 150 -11.48 9.24 -6.12
N THR A 151 -11.14 9.71 -4.92
CA THR A 151 -11.20 11.14 -4.55
C THR A 151 -9.99 11.93 -5.02
N GLY A 152 -8.83 11.28 -5.18
CA GLY A 152 -7.54 11.94 -5.37
C GLY A 152 -6.97 12.58 -4.09
N GLN A 153 -7.64 12.43 -2.95
CA GLN A 153 -7.27 13.05 -1.68
C GLN A 153 -6.42 12.11 -0.80
N ARG A 154 -5.85 12.65 0.27
CA ARG A 154 -5.14 11.88 1.31
C ARG A 154 -6.15 11.23 2.26
N ALA A 155 -5.81 10.07 2.82
CA ALA A 155 -6.63 9.42 3.85
C ALA A 155 -6.83 10.28 5.11
N ILE A 156 -5.82 11.08 5.45
CA ILE A 156 -5.90 12.12 6.48
C ILE A 156 -5.45 13.43 5.83
N ASP A 157 -6.29 14.44 5.92
CA ASP A 157 -5.94 15.79 5.50
C ASP A 157 -5.94 16.74 6.71
N PHE A 158 -4.75 16.94 7.27
CA PHE A 158 -4.56 17.82 8.43
C PHE A 158 -4.81 19.30 8.11
N SER A 159 -4.86 19.70 6.84
CA SER A 159 -5.22 21.09 6.49
C SER A 159 -6.69 21.40 6.82
N ARG A 160 -7.53 20.38 6.96
CA ARG A 160 -8.95 20.49 7.35
C ARG A 160 -9.17 20.53 8.85
N LEU A 161 -8.12 20.39 9.67
CA LEU A 161 -8.23 20.55 11.12
C LEU A 161 -8.66 21.97 11.52
N GLU A 162 -8.43 22.96 10.66
CA GLU A 162 -8.79 24.36 10.91
C GLU A 162 -10.29 24.63 10.65
N ASP A 163 -11.00 23.75 9.94
CA ASP A 163 -12.36 23.99 9.43
C ASP A 163 -13.48 23.14 10.12
N GLU A 164 -13.17 22.39 11.19
CA GLU A 164 -14.11 21.46 11.89
C GLU A 164 -14.79 20.40 10.98
N ASP A 165 -14.19 20.08 9.83
CA ASP A 165 -14.71 19.09 8.86
C ASP A 165 -14.15 17.66 9.10
N ASP A 166 -14.83 16.67 8.52
CA ASP A 166 -14.43 15.26 8.43
C ASP A 166 -12.93 15.09 8.05
N VAL A 167 -12.08 14.87 9.08
CA VAL A 167 -10.61 14.80 8.95
C VAL A 167 -10.16 13.50 8.29
N LEU A 168 -10.92 12.42 8.48
CA LEU A 168 -10.67 11.12 7.86
C LEU A 168 -11.51 10.99 6.61
N LEU A 169 -10.87 10.49 5.56
CA LEU A 169 -11.57 10.28 4.30
C LEU A 169 -12.68 9.21 4.39
N LEU A 170 -12.64 8.37 5.44
CA LEU A 170 -13.69 7.39 5.74
C LEU A 170 -14.99 8.06 6.23
N ASP A 171 -14.92 9.22 6.88
CA ASP A 171 -16.08 9.88 7.48
C ASP A 171 -17.06 10.42 6.41
N HIS A 172 -16.56 10.63 5.19
CA HIS A 172 -17.34 11.03 4.02
C HIS A 172 -18.19 9.90 3.41
N VAL A 173 -17.99 8.64 3.81
CA VAL A 173 -18.73 7.48 3.29
C VAL A 173 -19.87 7.16 4.27
N ARG A 174 -21.06 7.71 4.03
CA ARG A 174 -22.29 7.41 4.79
C ARG A 174 -23.23 6.48 4.04
#